data_AF-A0A1Y3N1G9-F1
#
_entry.id   AF-A0A1Y3N1G9-F1
#
_cell.length_a   1.000
_cell.length_b   1.000
_cell.length_c   1.000
_cell.angle_alpha   90.00
_cell.angle_beta   90.00
_cell.angle_gamma   90.00
#
_symmetry.space_group_name_H-M   'P 1'
#
loop_
_entity.id
_entity.type
_entity.pdbx_description
1 polymer ?
#
loop_
_entity_poly.entity_id
_entity_poly.type
_entity_poly.pdbx_seq_one_letter_code
_entity_poly.pdbx_strand_id
1 'polypeptide(L)'
;MIFSPETGTCDSFTTPVIHSLNKYQFNFKGSPFEKYIIDRKNILLFGDSLGDIAMSKSIDHEQVLSFGFLNLEVDKKLEKYKSVFDVVITNDSSFNFANDIINLLKE
;
A
#
# COMPACT_ATOMS: atom_id res chain seq x y z
N MET A 1 -14.21 -9.42 8.02
CA MET A 1 -15.16 -10.56 7.98
C MET A 1 -15.83 -10.64 9.33
N ILE A 2 -17.12 -10.96 9.35
CA ILE A 2 -17.92 -11.15 10.56
C ILE A 2 -18.24 -12.64 10.62
N PHE A 3 -17.84 -13.28 11.72
CA PHE A 3 -18.02 -14.71 11.93
C PHE A 3 -19.15 -14.94 12.93
N SER A 4 -19.97 -15.97 12.68
CA SER A 4 -20.98 -16.43 13.62
C SER A 4 -20.34 -16.83 14.95
N PRO A 5 -20.79 -16.28 16.10
CA PRO A 5 -20.31 -16.70 17.41
C PRO A 5 -20.67 -18.15 17.77
N GLU A 6 -21.74 -18.71 17.18
CA GLU A 6 -22.20 -20.08 17.48
C GLU A 6 -21.50 -21.12 16.60
N THR A 7 -21.38 -20.86 15.29
CA THR A 7 -20.91 -21.85 14.31
C THR A 7 -19.48 -21.61 13.85
N GLY A 8 -18.92 -20.41 14.07
CA GLY A 8 -17.61 -20.00 13.55
C GLY A 8 -17.56 -19.81 12.04
N THR A 9 -18.71 -19.81 11.34
CA THR A 9 -18.78 -19.60 9.88
C THR A 9 -18.65 -18.12 9.54
N CYS A 10 -18.05 -17.81 8.38
CA CYS A 10 -18.00 -16.44 7.86
C CYS A 10 -19.36 -16.10 7.22
N ASP A 11 -20.11 -15.20 7.86
CA ASP A 11 -21.47 -14.88 7.45
C ASP A 11 -21.54 -13.60 6.61
N SER A 12 -20.63 -12.65 6.84
CA SER A 12 -20.63 -11.36 6.12
C SER A 12 -19.30 -10.60 6.22
N PHE A 13 -19.24 -9.42 5.59
CA PHE A 13 -18.11 -8.50 5.64
C PHE A 13 -18.50 -7.20 6.35
N THR A 14 -17.55 -6.63 7.08
CA THR A 14 -17.69 -5.31 7.68
C THR A 14 -17.66 -4.23 6.59
N THR A 15 -18.46 -3.19 6.78
CA THR A 15 -18.45 -2.00 5.92
C THR A 15 -17.56 -0.90 6.50
N PRO A 16 -17.02 -0.01 5.65
CA PRO A 16 -17.04 -0.05 4.19
C PRO A 16 -16.16 -1.18 3.63
N VAL A 17 -16.57 -1.76 2.50
CA VAL A 17 -15.76 -2.77 1.80
C VAL A 17 -14.58 -2.09 1.11
N ILE A 18 -13.38 -2.63 1.29
CA ILE A 18 -12.17 -2.20 0.59
C ILE A 18 -11.93 -3.13 -0.61
N HIS A 19 -11.80 -2.56 -1.79
CA HIS A 19 -11.47 -3.21 -3.05
C HIS A 19 -10.32 -2.47 -3.75
N SER A 20 -9.81 -3.01 -4.86
CA SER A 20 -8.58 -2.53 -5.51
C SER A 20 -8.61 -1.07 -6.01
N LEU A 21 -9.79 -0.44 -6.06
CA LEU A 21 -9.97 0.92 -6.60
C LEU A 21 -10.42 1.96 -5.56
N ASN A 22 -10.61 1.56 -4.29
CA ASN A 22 -11.04 2.47 -3.22
C ASN A 22 -10.10 2.46 -1.99
N LYS A 23 -8.85 2.00 -2.14
CA LYS A 23 -7.88 1.94 -1.05
C LYS A 23 -7.60 3.29 -0.36
N TYR A 24 -7.89 4.41 -1.04
CA TYR A 24 -7.81 5.75 -0.46
C TYR A 24 -8.92 6.08 0.54
N GLN A 25 -10.02 5.30 0.58
CA GLN A 25 -11.17 5.59 1.44
C GLN A 25 -10.92 5.27 2.91
N PHE A 26 -9.83 4.56 3.21
CA PHE A 26 -9.46 4.28 4.58
C PHE A 26 -8.97 5.58 5.24
N ASN A 27 -9.77 6.12 6.17
CA ASN A 27 -9.41 7.32 6.91
C ASN A 27 -8.74 6.93 8.22
N PHE A 28 -7.49 7.36 8.39
CA PHE A 28 -6.76 7.12 9.62
C PHE A 28 -7.16 8.09 10.74
N LYS A 29 -7.69 9.27 10.42
CA LYS A 29 -8.18 10.22 11.42
C LYS A 29 -9.39 9.65 12.13
N GLY A 30 -9.38 9.64 13.46
CA GLY A 30 -10.37 9.00 14.30
C GLY A 30 -10.23 7.48 14.41
N SER A 31 -9.25 6.87 13.74
CA SER A 31 -8.96 5.44 13.91
C SER A 31 -8.04 5.20 15.11
N PRO A 32 -8.00 3.98 15.68
CA PRO A 32 -7.03 3.62 16.72
C PRO A 32 -5.56 3.78 16.31
N PHE A 33 -5.30 3.91 15.00
CA PHE A 33 -3.96 4.02 14.43
C PHE A 33 -3.46 5.45 14.29
N GLU A 34 -4.35 6.46 14.39
CA GLU A 34 -4.01 7.88 14.17
C GLU A 34 -2.77 8.31 14.96
N LYS A 35 -2.72 7.96 16.25
CA LYS A 35 -1.62 8.30 17.16
C LYS A 35 -0.25 7.78 16.73
N TYR A 36 -0.19 6.73 15.90
CA TYR A 36 1.08 6.17 15.43
C TYR A 36 1.60 6.84 14.16
N ILE A 37 0.74 7.57 13.44
CA ILE A 37 1.06 8.10 12.11
C ILE A 37 0.96 9.61 12.00
N ILE A 38 0.27 10.30 12.94
CA ILE A 38 -0.05 11.72 12.82
C ILE A 38 1.19 12.62 12.65
N ASP A 39 2.31 12.24 13.28
CA ASP A 39 3.58 12.99 13.21
C ASP A 39 4.55 12.44 12.14
N ARG A 40 4.15 11.44 11.34
CA ARG A 40 5.01 10.81 10.33
C ARG A 40 4.80 11.49 8.98
N LYS A 41 5.73 12.35 8.58
CA LYS A 41 5.65 13.11 7.31
C LYS A 41 6.20 12.39 6.08
N ASN A 42 6.91 11.28 6.26
CA ASN A 42 7.51 10.52 5.17
C ASN A 42 6.87 9.13 5.07
N ILE A 43 6.49 8.72 3.86
CA ILE A 43 5.86 7.43 3.58
C ILE A 43 6.76 6.59 2.67
N LEU A 44 6.93 5.33 3.04
CA LEU A 44 7.35 4.27 2.12
C LEU A 44 6.11 3.50 1.69
N LEU A 45 5.78 3.55 0.40
CA LEU A 45 4.60 2.91 -0.17
C LEU A 45 5.02 1.69 -0.99
N PHE A 46 4.42 0.55 -0.71
CA PHE A 46 4.64 -0.70 -1.45
C PHE A 46 3.31 -1.18 -2.02
N GLY A 47 3.26 -1.46 -3.32
CA GLY A 47 2.07 -1.95 -3.99
C GLY A 47 2.40 -2.85 -5.17
N ASP A 48 1.51 -3.77 -5.52
CA ASP A 48 1.62 -4.65 -6.68
C ASP A 48 0.66 -4.24 -7.80
N SER A 49 -0.35 -3.43 -7.47
CA SER A 49 -1.37 -2.95 -8.37
C SER A 49 -1.30 -1.43 -8.52
N LEU A 50 -1.67 -0.90 -9.70
CA LEU A 50 -1.69 0.55 -9.94
C LEU A 50 -2.57 1.33 -8.95
N GLY A 51 -3.63 0.70 -8.43
CA GLY A 51 -4.53 1.30 -7.44
C GLY A 51 -3.89 1.54 -6.07
N ASP A 52 -2.76 0.89 -5.79
CA ASP A 52 -2.09 0.93 -4.48
C ASP A 52 -1.42 2.26 -4.21
N ILE A 53 -1.06 3.00 -5.26
CA ILE A 53 -0.56 4.38 -5.13
C ILE A 53 -1.55 5.29 -4.38
N ALA A 54 -2.83 4.93 -4.39
CA ALA A 54 -3.87 5.69 -3.72
C ALA A 54 -3.88 5.50 -2.19
N MET A 55 -3.12 4.54 -1.64
CA MET A 55 -3.08 4.27 -0.19
C MET A 55 -2.50 5.44 0.63
N SER A 56 -1.62 6.25 0.04
CA SER A 56 -1.07 7.43 0.74
C SER A 56 -2.02 8.63 0.74
N LYS A 57 -3.05 8.66 -0.12
CA LYS A 57 -3.88 9.86 -0.34
C LYS A 57 -4.65 10.36 0.88
N SER A 58 -4.98 9.49 1.82
CA SER A 58 -5.73 9.83 3.04
C SER A 58 -4.85 10.11 4.25
N ILE A 59 -3.53 10.01 4.10
CA ILE A 59 -2.55 10.28 5.16
C ILE A 59 -1.97 11.67 4.90
N ASP A 60 -1.86 12.50 5.93
CA ASP A 60 -1.14 13.78 5.80
C ASP A 60 0.37 13.51 5.78
N HIS A 61 1.04 13.85 4.68
CA HIS A 61 2.45 13.57 4.45
C HIS A 61 3.08 14.62 3.54
N GLU A 62 4.41 14.74 3.60
CA GLU A 62 5.20 15.64 2.77
C GLU A 62 5.88 14.90 1.62
N GLN A 63 6.38 13.67 1.89
CA GLN A 63 7.12 12.88 0.91
C GLN A 63 6.60 11.45 0.86
N VAL A 64 6.58 10.89 -0.35
CA VAL A 64 6.32 9.47 -0.60
C VAL A 64 7.43 8.94 -1.48
N LEU A 65 8.02 7.82 -1.07
CA LEU A 65 8.82 6.98 -1.95
C LEU A 65 8.05 5.68 -2.21
N SER A 66 7.75 5.42 -3.46
CA SER A 66 6.82 4.38 -3.89
C SER A 66 7.50 3.26 -4.69
N PHE A 67 7.17 2.02 -4.34
CA PHE A 67 7.69 0.79 -4.93
C PHE A 67 6.54 -0.02 -5.52
N GLY A 68 6.57 -0.23 -6.83
CA GLY A 68 5.63 -1.04 -7.59
C GLY A 68 6.19 -2.42 -7.91
N PHE A 69 5.62 -3.49 -7.37
CA PHE A 69 5.97 -4.87 -7.71
C PHE A 69 5.17 -5.33 -8.93
N LEU A 70 5.84 -5.45 -10.07
CA LEU A 70 5.24 -5.88 -11.33
C LEU A 70 5.68 -7.30 -11.68
N ASN A 71 4.82 -8.26 -11.33
CA ASN A 71 5.10 -9.68 -11.56
C ASN A 71 4.37 -10.28 -12.78
N LEU A 72 3.33 -9.60 -13.28
CA LEU A 72 2.48 -10.11 -14.37
C LEU A 72 2.51 -9.18 -15.57
N GLU A 73 2.65 -9.75 -16.77
CA GLU A 73 2.66 -9.02 -18.04
C GLU A 73 3.65 -7.84 -18.05
N VAL A 74 4.86 -8.08 -17.53
CA VAL A 74 5.91 -7.06 -17.34
C VAL A 74 6.09 -6.22 -18.61
N ASP A 75 6.29 -6.85 -19.76
CA ASP A 75 6.52 -6.16 -21.04
C ASP A 75 5.39 -5.20 -21.44
N LYS A 76 4.13 -5.54 -21.07
CA LYS A 76 2.96 -4.72 -21.41
C LYS A 76 2.74 -3.58 -20.43
N LYS A 77 3.08 -3.78 -19.15
CA LYS A 77 2.68 -2.90 -18.05
C LYS A 77 3.81 -2.04 -17.51
N LEU A 78 5.06 -2.34 -17.85
CA LEU A 78 6.25 -1.70 -17.28
C LEU A 78 6.22 -0.18 -17.39
N GLU A 79 5.94 0.35 -18.58
CA GLU A 79 5.91 1.80 -18.81
C GLU A 79 4.80 2.49 -18.00
N LYS A 80 3.66 1.81 -17.80
CA LYS A 80 2.58 2.32 -16.96
C LYS A 80 2.96 2.32 -15.47
N TYR A 81 3.66 1.29 -15.01
CA TYR A 81 4.14 1.23 -13.63
C TYR A 81 5.22 2.29 -13.37
N LYS A 82 6.17 2.49 -14.29
CA LYS A 82 7.19 3.55 -14.19
C LYS A 82 6.60 4.96 -14.16
N SER A 83 5.44 5.16 -14.78
CA SER A 83 4.74 6.46 -14.74
C SER A 83 3.96 6.69 -13.43
N VAL A 84 3.88 5.71 -12.54
CA VAL A 84 3.04 5.75 -11.33
C VAL A 84 3.87 5.57 -10.05
N PHE A 85 4.86 4.68 -10.09
CA PHE A 85 5.76 4.39 -8.98
C PHE A 85 7.16 4.94 -9.25
N ASP A 86 7.86 5.37 -8.19
CA ASP A 86 9.23 5.86 -8.27
C ASP A 86 10.21 4.73 -8.60
N VAL A 87 9.96 3.54 -8.03
CA VAL A 87 10.73 2.32 -8.25
C VAL A 87 9.81 1.21 -8.72
N VAL A 88 10.18 0.52 -9.79
CA VAL A 88 9.46 -0.67 -10.26
C VAL A 88 10.36 -1.89 -10.10
N ILE A 89 9.88 -2.87 -9.32
CA ILE A 89 10.55 -4.14 -9.07
C ILE A 89 9.82 -5.20 -9.89
N THR A 90 10.52 -5.91 -10.77
CA THR A 90 9.92 -6.92 -11.67
C THR A 90 10.39 -8.34 -11.33
N ASN A 91 9.75 -9.33 -11.96
CA ASN A 91 10.15 -10.74 -11.93
C ASN A 91 10.17 -11.38 -10.53
N ASP A 92 9.18 -11.04 -9.68
CA ASP A 92 9.02 -11.60 -8.33
C ASP A 92 10.29 -11.49 -7.48
N SER A 93 10.98 -10.37 -7.61
CA SER A 93 12.19 -10.10 -6.84
C SER A 93 11.88 -9.76 -5.38
N SER A 94 12.90 -9.91 -4.54
CA SER A 94 12.84 -9.64 -3.10
C SER A 94 12.71 -8.15 -2.75
N PHE A 95 12.48 -7.87 -1.46
CA PHE A 95 12.52 -6.52 -0.89
C PHE A 95 13.96 -5.98 -0.67
N ASN A 96 15.00 -6.70 -1.09
CA ASN A 96 16.39 -6.31 -0.80
C ASN A 96 16.71 -4.89 -1.28
N PHE A 97 16.31 -4.54 -2.51
CA PHE A 97 16.53 -3.18 -3.02
C PHE A 97 15.85 -2.12 -2.16
N ALA A 98 14.61 -2.36 -1.73
CA ALA A 98 13.92 -1.44 -0.82
C ALA A 98 14.63 -1.34 0.54
N ASN A 99 15.12 -2.46 1.08
CA ASN A 99 15.88 -2.48 2.32
C ASN A 99 17.21 -1.71 2.21
N ASP A 100 17.91 -1.82 1.08
CA ASP A 100 19.14 -1.08 0.82
C ASP A 100 18.88 0.44 0.85
N ILE A 101 17.80 0.89 0.18
CA ILE A 101 17.37 2.30 0.25
C ILE A 101 17.00 2.71 1.68
N ILE A 102 16.26 1.88 2.41
CA ILE A 102 15.88 2.17 3.80
C ILE A 102 17.12 2.30 4.69
N ASN A 103 18.15 1.50 4.47
CA ASN A 103 19.39 1.59 5.24
C ASN A 103 20.16 2.88 4.93
N LEU A 104 20.15 3.34 3.69
CA LEU A 104 20.74 4.64 3.32
C LEU A 104 20.02 5.84 3.96
N LEU A 105 18.72 5.73 4.24
CA LEU A 105 17.93 6.80 4.89
C LEU A 105 18.14 6.89 6.41
N LYS A 106 18.80 5.90 7.02
CA LYS A 106 19.06 5.87 8.47
C LYS A 106 20.37 6.54 8.87
N GLU A 107 21.23 6.83 7.89
CA GLU A 107 22.47 7.59 8.06
C GLU A 107 22.20 9.10 7.99
#